data_AF-A0A9C9CD51-F1
#
_entry.id   AF-A0A9C9CD51-F1
#
_cell.length_a   1.000
_cell.length_b   1.000
_cell.length_c   1.000
_cell.angle_alpha   90.00
_cell.angle_beta   90.00
_cell.angle_gamma   90.00
#
_symmetry.space_group_name_H-M   'P 1'
#
loop_
_entity.id
_entity.type
_entity.pdbx_description
1 polymer ?
#
loop_
_entity_poly.entity_id
_entity_poly.type
_entity_poly.pdbx_seq_one_letter_code
_entity_poly.pdbx_strand_id
1 'polypeptide(L)'
;LESARASLEEAQEQLSYTRVTAPYSGIVTKRHVEVGETVQTGTPLMTGVSLDKLRVNVDVPQSLIRKIREYGEAYVYVEDDNGVEQPVKVEHITVFPIADRASNTFKVRLDLPEGIKGLFPGMFVKVSLVTGERRLLTVPVQSVVHRSELTAVYVVTDDGEIHFRHVRVGSVRGDEQVVLSGLSEGEKVALDPIAAGIAIMRQRQMQSATEGEE
;
A
#
# COMPACT_ATOMS: atom_id res chain seq x y z
N LEU A 1 51.24 -31.44 24.31
CA LEU A 1 50.95 -30.03 23.95
C LEU A 1 49.53 -29.90 23.40
N GLU A 2 49.11 -30.75 22.47
CA GLU A 2 47.76 -30.72 21.89
C GLU A 2 46.63 -30.94 22.93
N SER A 3 46.76 -31.97 23.79
CA SER A 3 45.78 -32.20 24.89
C SER A 3 45.67 -31.02 25.87
N ALA A 4 46.79 -30.38 26.22
CA ALA A 4 46.77 -29.21 27.11
C ALA A 4 46.13 -27.98 26.44
N ARG A 5 46.27 -27.84 25.11
CA ARG A 5 45.57 -26.79 24.34
C ARG A 5 44.07 -27.06 24.28
N ALA A 6 43.66 -28.30 24.04
CA ALA A 6 42.25 -28.68 24.04
C ALA A 6 41.58 -28.41 25.40
N SER A 7 42.25 -28.72 26.51
CA SER A 7 41.73 -28.40 27.85
C SER A 7 41.64 -26.89 28.12
N LEU A 8 42.56 -26.09 27.56
CA LEU A 8 42.50 -24.63 27.67
C LEU A 8 41.31 -24.07 26.87
N GLU A 9 41.11 -24.54 25.65
CA GLU A 9 39.96 -24.14 24.81
C GLU A 9 38.63 -24.51 25.46
N GLU A 10 38.52 -25.71 26.02
CA GLU A 10 37.32 -26.15 26.74
C GLU A 10 37.03 -25.25 27.96
N ALA A 11 38.05 -24.92 28.76
CA ALA A 11 37.88 -24.05 29.92
C ALA A 11 37.50 -22.61 29.51
N GLN A 12 38.03 -22.11 28.39
CA GLN A 12 37.66 -20.80 27.84
C GLN A 12 36.21 -20.79 27.32
N GLU A 13 35.78 -21.88 26.69
CA GLU A 13 34.40 -22.04 26.22
C GLU A 13 33.42 -22.07 27.40
N GLN A 14 33.72 -22.86 28.43
CA GLN A 14 32.94 -22.91 29.68
C GLN A 14 32.84 -21.53 30.34
N LEU A 15 33.94 -20.78 30.39
CA LEU A 15 33.94 -19.41 30.90
C LEU A 15 33.07 -18.49 30.03
N SER A 16 33.10 -18.64 28.71
CA SER A 16 32.27 -17.82 27.81
C SER A 16 30.78 -18.03 28.03
N TYR A 17 30.35 -19.27 28.34
CA TYR A 17 28.96 -19.59 28.65
C TYR A 17 28.45 -18.94 29.95
N THR A 18 29.33 -18.47 30.83
CA THR A 18 28.92 -17.69 32.03
C THR A 18 28.42 -16.29 31.70
N ARG A 19 28.76 -15.76 30.52
CA ARG A 19 28.30 -14.45 30.04
C ARG A 19 27.26 -14.63 28.94
N VAL A 20 25.99 -14.52 29.31
CA VAL A 20 24.89 -14.56 28.34
C VAL A 20 24.68 -13.18 27.74
N THR A 21 25.00 -13.03 26.45
CA THR A 21 24.77 -11.81 25.67
C THR A 21 23.58 -11.97 24.74
N ALA A 22 22.80 -10.89 24.54
CA ALA A 22 21.74 -10.89 23.55
C ALA A 22 22.33 -10.99 22.13
N PRO A 23 21.78 -11.85 21.25
CA PRO A 23 22.25 -11.97 19.86
C PRO A 23 21.78 -10.82 18.96
N TYR A 24 20.97 -9.89 19.48
CA TYR A 24 20.43 -8.73 18.76
C TYR A 24 20.22 -7.55 19.72
N SER A 25 20.18 -6.35 19.15
CA SER A 25 19.75 -5.13 19.86
C SER A 25 18.22 -5.13 20.00
N GLY A 26 17.74 -4.83 21.21
CA GLY A 26 16.31 -4.87 21.49
C GLY A 26 15.96 -4.48 22.92
N ILE A 27 14.69 -4.65 23.25
CA ILE A 27 14.11 -4.33 24.55
C ILE A 27 13.83 -5.63 25.28
N VAL A 28 14.29 -5.74 26.53
CA VAL A 28 13.94 -6.86 27.42
C VAL A 28 12.50 -6.69 27.88
N THR A 29 11.64 -7.66 27.57
CA THR A 29 10.22 -7.65 27.93
C THR A 29 9.93 -8.43 29.20
N LYS A 30 10.69 -9.50 29.47
CA LYS A 30 10.57 -10.31 30.68
C LYS A 30 11.93 -10.78 31.17
N ARG A 31 12.11 -10.75 32.47
CA ARG A 31 13.19 -11.45 33.17
C ARG A 31 12.58 -12.66 33.86
N HIS A 32 13.14 -13.85 33.61
CA HIS A 32 12.62 -15.12 34.13
C HIS A 32 13.36 -15.61 35.36
N VAL A 33 14.52 -15.03 35.67
CA VAL A 33 15.40 -15.44 36.77
C VAL A 33 15.86 -14.24 37.59
N GLU A 34 16.05 -14.43 38.88
CA GLU A 34 16.53 -13.40 39.80
C GLU A 34 18.00 -13.57 40.18
N VAL A 35 18.60 -12.50 40.71
CA VAL A 35 19.99 -12.54 41.16
C VAL A 35 20.11 -13.51 42.34
N GLY A 36 21.02 -14.48 42.24
CA GLY A 36 21.23 -15.52 43.25
C GLY A 36 20.46 -16.81 42.97
N GLU A 37 19.59 -16.83 41.96
CA GLU A 37 18.90 -18.04 41.53
C GLU A 37 19.85 -18.97 40.74
N THR A 38 19.74 -20.27 41.00
CA THR A 38 20.53 -21.28 40.27
C THR A 38 19.84 -21.62 38.97
N VAL A 39 20.57 -21.51 37.85
CA VAL A 39 20.05 -21.79 36.51
C VAL A 39 20.73 -23.00 35.90
N GLN A 40 20.01 -23.74 35.07
CA GLN A 40 20.53 -24.90 34.34
C GLN A 40 20.60 -24.58 32.84
N THR A 41 21.37 -25.38 32.10
CA THR A 41 21.41 -25.26 30.64
C THR A 41 20.02 -25.46 30.05
N GLY A 42 19.57 -24.49 29.26
CA GLY A 42 18.23 -24.47 28.67
C GLY A 42 17.18 -23.71 29.50
N THR A 43 17.49 -23.27 30.72
CA THR A 43 16.60 -22.38 31.48
C THR A 43 16.50 -21.02 30.76
N PRO A 44 15.30 -20.56 30.38
CA PRO A 44 15.13 -19.23 29.81
C PRO A 44 15.50 -18.18 30.85
N LEU A 45 16.40 -17.25 30.52
CA LEU A 45 16.83 -16.20 31.46
C LEU A 45 16.05 -14.90 31.25
N MET A 46 15.91 -14.49 29.99
CA MET A 46 15.23 -13.26 29.59
C MET A 46 14.48 -13.46 28.27
N THR A 47 13.41 -12.71 28.08
CA THR A 47 12.75 -12.53 26.79
C THR A 47 12.92 -11.09 26.35
N GLY A 48 13.25 -10.91 25.08
CA GLY A 48 13.35 -9.58 24.48
C GLY A 48 12.64 -9.54 23.13
N VAL A 49 12.51 -8.33 22.60
CA VAL A 49 11.99 -8.05 21.27
C VAL A 49 12.91 -7.03 20.58
N SER A 50 13.11 -7.18 19.28
CA SER A 50 13.77 -6.15 18.46
C SER A 50 12.69 -5.34 17.72
N LEU A 51 12.90 -4.02 17.64
CA LEU A 51 12.06 -3.12 16.86
C LEU A 51 12.66 -2.78 15.49
N ASP A 52 13.87 -3.28 15.20
CA ASP A 52 14.61 -2.90 13.99
C ASP A 52 13.98 -3.54 12.74
N LYS A 53 13.57 -4.81 12.86
CA LYS A 53 13.02 -5.62 11.76
C LYS A 53 11.62 -6.10 12.10
N LEU A 54 10.65 -5.22 11.86
CA LEU A 54 9.24 -5.54 12.05
C LEU A 54 8.67 -6.28 10.85
N ARG A 55 7.71 -7.17 11.14
CA ARG A 55 6.97 -7.90 10.12
C ARG A 55 5.52 -8.07 10.54
N VAL A 56 4.64 -8.07 9.57
CA VAL A 56 3.20 -8.32 9.75
C VAL A 56 2.88 -9.71 9.22
N ASN A 57 2.16 -10.50 10.00
CA ASN A 57 1.59 -11.77 9.53
C ASN A 57 0.10 -11.55 9.30
N VAL A 58 -0.39 -11.94 8.13
CA VAL A 58 -1.80 -11.85 7.76
C VAL A 58 -2.27 -13.20 7.19
N ASP A 59 -3.45 -13.64 7.62
CA ASP A 59 -4.12 -14.81 7.06
C ASP A 59 -4.99 -14.35 5.88
N VAL A 60 -4.73 -14.92 4.70
CA VAL A 60 -5.34 -14.49 3.46
C VAL A 60 -6.15 -15.63 2.83
N PRO A 61 -7.40 -15.40 2.38
CA PRO A 61 -8.19 -16.43 1.70
C PRO A 61 -7.47 -17.05 0.50
N GLN A 62 -7.57 -18.38 0.35
CA GLN A 62 -6.95 -19.12 -0.75
C GLN A 62 -7.28 -18.54 -2.15
N SER A 63 -8.48 -18.01 -2.34
CA SER A 63 -8.94 -17.43 -3.61
C SER A 63 -8.13 -16.22 -4.08
N LEU A 64 -7.46 -15.50 -3.16
CA LEU A 64 -6.69 -14.28 -3.47
C LEU A 64 -5.19 -14.53 -3.65
N ILE A 65 -4.70 -15.71 -3.26
CA ILE A 65 -3.25 -16.00 -3.21
C ILE A 65 -2.59 -15.92 -4.58
N ARG A 66 -3.27 -16.37 -5.64
CA ARG A 66 -2.73 -16.27 -7.01
C ARG A 66 -2.48 -14.82 -7.39
N LYS A 67 -3.42 -13.93 -7.09
CA LYS A 67 -3.33 -12.50 -7.40
C LYS A 67 -2.22 -11.84 -6.58
N ILE A 68 -2.11 -12.16 -5.29
CA ILE A 68 -1.05 -11.59 -4.44
C ILE A 68 0.34 -11.99 -4.92
N ARG A 69 0.52 -13.24 -5.38
CA ARG A 69 1.78 -13.69 -5.98
C ARG A 69 2.08 -13.00 -7.33
N GLU A 70 1.04 -12.67 -8.09
CA GLU A 70 1.15 -12.01 -9.39
C GLU A 70 1.54 -10.54 -9.27
N TYR A 71 0.84 -9.77 -8.42
CA TYR A 71 1.09 -8.33 -8.25
C TYR A 71 2.23 -8.03 -7.26
N GLY A 72 2.42 -8.87 -6.24
CA GLY A 72 3.55 -8.76 -5.33
C GLY A 72 3.63 -7.44 -4.55
N GLU A 73 2.52 -6.73 -4.40
CA GLU A 73 2.49 -5.41 -3.78
C GLU A 73 1.51 -5.34 -2.59
N ALA A 74 1.96 -4.73 -1.50
CA ALA A 74 1.22 -4.59 -0.27
C ALA A 74 1.59 -3.29 0.45
N TYR A 75 0.62 -2.76 1.20
CA TYR A 75 0.79 -1.60 2.05
C TYR A 75 0.24 -1.90 3.45
N VAL A 76 0.95 -1.43 4.46
CA VAL A 76 0.52 -1.47 5.86
C VAL A 76 0.21 -0.05 6.30
N TYR A 77 -0.94 0.16 6.92
CA TYR A 77 -1.32 1.48 7.41
C TYR A 77 -0.82 1.65 8.83
N VAL A 78 -0.03 2.70 9.04
CA VAL A 78 0.58 3.04 10.32
C VAL A 78 0.14 4.45 10.70
N GLU A 79 -0.24 4.62 11.97
CA GLU A 79 -0.62 5.92 12.50
C GLU A 79 0.64 6.80 12.68
N ASP A 80 0.60 8.02 12.16
CA ASP A 80 1.65 9.01 12.38
C ASP A 80 1.52 9.70 13.75
N ASP A 81 2.46 10.59 14.07
CA ASP A 81 2.47 11.34 15.34
C ASP A 81 1.21 12.22 15.54
N ASN A 82 0.44 12.49 14.47
CA ASN A 82 -0.78 13.29 14.50
C ASN A 82 -2.06 12.44 14.51
N GLY A 83 -1.95 11.11 14.57
CA GLY A 83 -3.10 10.21 14.55
C GLY A 83 -3.62 9.88 13.15
N VAL A 84 -2.89 10.20 12.08
CA VAL A 84 -3.32 9.96 10.70
C VAL A 84 -2.72 8.66 10.17
N GLU A 85 -3.58 7.76 9.67
CA GLU A 85 -3.12 6.52 9.01
C GLU A 85 -2.39 6.84 7.69
N GLN A 86 -1.11 6.48 7.62
CA GLN A 86 -0.29 6.60 6.42
C GLN A 86 0.03 5.22 5.83
N PRO A 87 -0.07 5.04 4.50
CA PRO A 87 0.31 3.79 3.86
C PRO A 87 1.83 3.67 3.78
N VAL A 88 2.37 2.60 4.37
CA VAL A 88 3.77 2.19 4.25
C VAL A 88 3.86 1.04 3.28
N LYS A 89 4.69 1.19 2.24
CA LYS A 89 4.97 0.11 1.30
C LYS A 89 5.80 -1.00 1.97
N VAL A 90 5.37 -2.25 1.79
CA VAL A 90 6.07 -3.44 2.28
C VAL A 90 7.30 -3.71 1.41
N GLU A 91 8.43 -4.08 2.02
CA GLU A 91 9.67 -4.40 1.29
C GLU A 91 9.63 -5.80 0.67
N HIS A 92 9.12 -6.77 1.42
CA HIS A 92 9.08 -8.16 0.97
C HIS A 92 7.80 -8.87 1.39
N ILE A 93 7.25 -9.67 0.47
CA ILE A 93 6.05 -10.49 0.68
C ILE A 93 6.43 -11.96 0.56
N THR A 94 6.31 -12.69 1.67
CA THR A 94 6.48 -14.14 1.70
C THR A 94 5.14 -14.83 1.90
N VAL A 95 4.69 -15.58 0.91
CA VAL A 95 3.49 -16.43 1.02
C VAL A 95 3.92 -17.86 1.38
N PHE A 96 3.54 -18.31 2.58
CA PHE A 96 3.82 -19.68 3.01
C PHE A 96 3.11 -20.69 2.10
N PRO A 97 3.73 -21.81 1.71
CA PRO A 97 3.13 -22.75 0.75
C PRO A 97 2.11 -23.71 1.40
N ILE A 98 1.64 -23.43 2.61
CA ILE A 98 0.76 -24.32 3.38
C ILE A 98 -0.52 -23.55 3.73
N ALA A 99 -1.66 -24.12 3.33
CA ALA A 99 -2.98 -23.62 3.71
C ALA A 99 -3.39 -24.17 5.08
N ASP A 100 -4.01 -23.33 5.89
CA ASP A 100 -4.76 -23.75 7.06
C ASP A 100 -6.12 -24.32 6.62
N ARG A 101 -6.36 -25.61 6.88
CA ARG A 101 -7.55 -26.32 6.40
C ARG A 101 -8.83 -25.90 7.14
N ALA A 102 -8.72 -25.43 8.38
CA ALA A 102 -9.89 -25.04 9.16
C ALA A 102 -10.43 -23.68 8.69
N SER A 103 -9.54 -22.76 8.34
CA SER A 103 -9.90 -21.40 7.92
C SER A 103 -9.90 -21.18 6.40
N ASN A 104 -9.36 -22.12 5.60
CA ASN A 104 -9.18 -21.97 4.15
C ASN A 104 -8.34 -20.72 3.79
N THR A 105 -7.32 -20.46 4.60
CA THR A 105 -6.41 -19.31 4.44
C THR A 105 -4.96 -19.76 4.29
N PHE A 106 -4.14 -18.88 3.72
CA PHE A 106 -2.68 -18.99 3.71
C PHE A 106 -2.10 -17.89 4.57
N LYS A 107 -1.04 -18.21 5.32
CA LYS A 107 -0.22 -17.20 5.99
C LYS A 107 0.61 -16.45 4.98
N VAL A 108 0.58 -15.12 5.07
CA VAL A 108 1.43 -14.21 4.32
C VAL A 108 2.20 -13.36 5.33
N ARG A 109 3.51 -13.29 5.15
CA ARG A 109 4.40 -12.42 5.91
C ARG A 109 4.78 -11.23 5.06
N LEU A 110 4.69 -10.07 5.66
CA LEU A 110 5.00 -8.77 5.06
C LEU A 110 6.13 -8.15 5.89
N ASP A 111 7.31 -8.05 5.31
CA ASP A 111 8.47 -7.45 5.98
C ASP A 111 8.42 -5.94 5.77
N LEU A 112 8.44 -5.20 6.88
CA LEU A 112 8.39 -3.74 6.89
C LEU A 112 9.79 -3.15 6.76
N PRO A 113 9.92 -1.96 6.16
CA PRO A 113 11.20 -1.26 6.14
C PRO A 113 11.68 -0.92 7.56
N GLU A 114 12.99 -0.81 7.73
CA GLU A 114 13.59 -0.48 9.02
C GLU A 114 13.23 0.96 9.46
N GLY A 115 13.19 1.19 10.78
CA GLY A 115 12.98 2.53 11.34
C GLY A 115 11.53 3.00 11.41
N ILE A 116 10.56 2.12 11.18
CA ILE A 116 9.13 2.42 11.40
C ILE A 116 8.91 2.71 12.89
N LYS A 117 8.34 3.88 13.19
CA LYS A 117 7.94 4.28 14.54
C LYS A 117 6.46 3.96 14.77
N GLY A 118 6.04 3.95 16.03
CA GLY A 118 4.63 3.76 16.40
C GLY A 118 4.10 2.33 16.28
N LEU A 119 4.89 1.38 15.79
CA LEU A 119 4.53 -0.04 15.74
C LEU A 119 5.28 -0.85 16.78
N PHE A 120 4.54 -1.68 17.50
CA PHE A 120 5.08 -2.63 18.47
C PHE A 120 4.60 -4.04 18.17
N PRO A 121 5.43 -5.07 18.44
CA PRO A 121 5.02 -6.46 18.31
C PRO A 121 3.73 -6.76 19.11
N GLY A 122 2.76 -7.39 18.44
CA GLY A 122 1.46 -7.73 19.03
C GLY A 122 0.33 -6.74 18.69
N MET A 123 0.63 -5.60 18.08
CA MET A 123 -0.41 -4.70 17.57
C MET A 123 -1.13 -5.29 16.36
N PHE A 124 -2.42 -4.96 16.24
CA PHE A 124 -3.17 -5.16 15.00
C PHE A 124 -2.93 -3.96 14.09
N VAL A 125 -2.76 -4.24 12.80
CA VAL A 125 -2.57 -3.22 11.77
C VAL A 125 -3.45 -3.52 10.58
N LYS A 126 -3.82 -2.48 9.85
CA LYS A 126 -4.57 -2.62 8.60
C LYS A 126 -3.60 -2.83 7.46
N VAL A 127 -3.93 -3.77 6.59
CA VAL A 127 -3.11 -4.14 5.43
C VAL A 127 -3.97 -4.06 4.17
N SER A 128 -3.46 -3.42 3.12
CA SER A 128 -4.01 -3.55 1.78
C SER A 128 -3.08 -4.36 0.90
N LEU A 129 -3.59 -5.45 0.35
CA LEU A 129 -2.91 -6.31 -0.61
C LEU A 129 -3.42 -5.97 -2.01
N VAL A 130 -2.51 -5.74 -2.96
CA VAL A 130 -2.88 -5.47 -4.35
C VAL A 130 -3.28 -6.79 -5.00
N THR A 131 -4.49 -6.82 -5.58
CA THR A 131 -5.08 -8.04 -6.16
C THR A 131 -5.49 -7.88 -7.62
N GLY A 132 -5.18 -6.73 -8.21
CA GLY A 132 -5.67 -6.36 -9.51
C GLY A 132 -5.28 -4.94 -9.85
N GLU A 133 -5.12 -4.69 -11.13
CA GLU A 133 -5.08 -3.35 -11.70
C GLU A 133 -6.29 -3.14 -12.59
N ARG A 134 -6.79 -1.92 -12.62
CA ARG A 134 -7.85 -1.51 -13.53
C ARG A 134 -7.44 -0.20 -14.18
N ARG A 135 -7.45 -0.19 -15.52
CA ARG A 135 -7.33 1.06 -16.28
C ARG A 135 -8.61 1.86 -16.09
N LEU A 136 -8.45 3.12 -15.73
CA LEU A 136 -9.54 4.08 -15.57
C LEU A 136 -9.31 5.19 -16.59
N LEU A 137 -10.38 5.64 -17.23
CA LEU A 137 -10.34 6.88 -18.00
C LEU A 137 -10.38 8.04 -17.01
N THR A 138 -9.47 8.99 -17.16
CA THR A 138 -9.41 10.18 -16.34
C THR A 138 -9.39 11.41 -17.22
N VAL A 139 -9.90 12.51 -16.67
CA VAL A 139 -9.80 13.85 -17.24
C VAL A 139 -9.35 14.81 -16.13
N PRO A 140 -8.63 15.90 -16.43
CA PRO A 140 -8.29 16.90 -15.43
C PRO A 140 -9.54 17.45 -14.74
N VAL A 141 -9.54 17.58 -13.41
CA VAL A 141 -10.72 18.02 -12.64
C VAL A 141 -11.29 19.35 -13.18
N GLN A 142 -10.42 20.28 -13.59
CA GLN A 142 -10.79 21.58 -14.17
C GLN A 142 -11.60 21.49 -15.48
N SER A 143 -11.49 20.38 -16.22
CA SER A 143 -12.21 20.19 -17.49
C SER A 143 -13.67 19.76 -17.30
N VAL A 144 -14.03 19.37 -16.08
CA VAL A 144 -15.37 18.86 -15.74
C VAL A 144 -16.29 20.01 -15.36
N VAL A 145 -17.45 20.05 -16.00
CA VAL A 145 -18.47 21.07 -15.82
C VAL A 145 -19.62 20.51 -15.00
N HIS A 146 -19.89 21.17 -13.88
CA HIS A 146 -21.09 20.92 -13.09
C HIS A 146 -22.09 22.05 -13.35
N ARG A 147 -23.23 21.72 -13.99
CA ARG A 147 -24.35 22.65 -14.22
C ARG A 147 -25.61 22.04 -13.63
N SER A 148 -26.02 22.56 -12.48
CA SER A 148 -27.13 22.02 -11.69
C SER A 148 -26.89 20.52 -11.39
N GLU A 149 -27.73 19.62 -11.90
CA GLU A 149 -27.59 18.17 -11.71
C GLU A 149 -26.77 17.48 -12.82
N LEU A 150 -26.36 18.22 -13.85
CA LEU A 150 -25.64 17.68 -14.99
C LEU A 150 -24.12 17.79 -14.79
N THR A 151 -23.41 16.67 -14.92
CA THR A 151 -21.95 16.64 -15.00
C THR A 151 -21.51 16.34 -16.42
N ALA A 152 -20.76 17.24 -17.04
CA ALA A 152 -20.45 17.16 -18.47
C ALA A 152 -19.05 17.64 -18.76
N VAL A 153 -18.55 17.31 -19.96
CA VAL A 153 -17.28 17.82 -20.49
C VAL A 153 -17.48 18.32 -21.92
N TYR A 154 -16.56 19.17 -22.36
CA TYR A 154 -16.49 19.59 -23.77
C TYR A 154 -15.50 18.70 -24.53
N VAL A 155 -16.01 17.90 -25.45
CA VAL A 155 -15.20 17.02 -26.31
C VAL A 155 -14.91 17.76 -27.61
N VAL A 156 -13.65 17.74 -28.03
CA VAL A 156 -13.19 18.34 -29.29
C VAL A 156 -12.94 17.21 -30.28
N THR A 157 -13.66 17.20 -31.41
CA THR A 157 -13.45 16.23 -32.48
C THR A 157 -12.18 16.55 -33.27
N ASP A 158 -11.70 15.60 -34.06
CA ASP A 158 -10.53 15.84 -34.91
C ASP A 158 -10.77 16.91 -35.98
N ASP A 159 -12.03 17.12 -36.36
CA ASP A 159 -12.47 18.19 -37.27
C ASP A 159 -12.56 19.57 -36.58
N GLY A 160 -12.27 19.64 -35.27
CA GLY A 160 -12.30 20.87 -34.48
C GLY A 160 -13.69 21.29 -33.98
N GLU A 161 -14.70 20.45 -34.17
CA GLU A 161 -16.03 20.68 -33.61
C GLU A 161 -16.03 20.40 -32.10
N ILE A 162 -16.80 21.19 -31.35
CA ILE A 162 -16.88 21.04 -29.90
C ILE A 162 -18.29 20.57 -29.53
N HIS A 163 -18.36 19.45 -28.82
CA HIS A 163 -19.62 18.90 -28.33
C HIS A 163 -19.67 18.93 -26.80
N PHE A 164 -20.83 19.32 -26.27
CA PHE A 164 -21.10 19.21 -24.84
C PHE A 164 -21.66 17.83 -24.53
N ARG A 165 -20.91 17.02 -23.78
CA ARG A 165 -21.25 15.61 -23.53
C ARG A 165 -21.44 15.35 -22.05
N HIS A 166 -22.58 14.74 -21.72
CA HIS A 166 -22.84 14.28 -20.36
C HIS A 166 -21.93 13.10 -20.02
N VAL A 167 -21.30 13.15 -18.84
CA VAL A 167 -20.41 12.11 -18.35
C VAL A 167 -20.78 11.71 -16.93
N ARG A 168 -20.58 10.44 -16.62
CA ARG A 168 -20.65 9.97 -15.24
C ARG A 168 -19.24 9.96 -14.68
N VAL A 169 -19.02 10.75 -13.65
CA VAL A 169 -17.72 10.83 -12.97
C VAL A 169 -17.69 9.95 -11.72
N GLY A 170 -16.49 9.51 -11.35
CA GLY A 170 -16.19 8.70 -10.17
C GLY A 170 -15.44 9.49 -9.11
N SER A 171 -14.48 8.85 -8.44
CA SER A 171 -13.63 9.52 -7.45
C SER A 171 -12.58 10.43 -8.10
N VAL A 172 -12.17 11.47 -7.39
CA VAL A 172 -11.02 12.31 -7.71
C VAL A 172 -9.74 11.62 -7.22
N ARG A 173 -8.68 11.64 -8.02
CA ARG A 173 -7.35 11.12 -7.68
C ARG A 173 -6.31 12.18 -8.03
N GLY A 174 -5.85 12.94 -7.03
CA GLY A 174 -4.99 14.10 -7.27
C GLY A 174 -5.74 15.15 -8.09
N ASP A 175 -5.16 15.59 -9.20
CA ASP A 175 -5.76 16.57 -10.12
C ASP A 175 -6.60 15.94 -11.24
N GLU A 176 -6.82 14.62 -11.17
CA GLU A 176 -7.58 13.86 -12.15
C GLU A 176 -8.93 13.40 -11.61
N GLN A 177 -9.96 13.52 -12.44
CA GLN A 177 -11.31 13.04 -12.22
C GLN A 177 -11.51 11.74 -12.99
N VAL A 178 -11.84 10.65 -12.30
CA VAL A 178 -12.20 9.38 -12.96
C VAL A 178 -13.52 9.54 -13.71
N VAL A 179 -13.57 9.05 -14.95
CA VAL A 179 -14.76 8.98 -15.79
C VAL A 179 -15.22 7.53 -15.88
N LEU A 180 -16.46 7.28 -15.46
CA LEU A 180 -17.08 5.96 -15.44
C LEU A 180 -17.83 5.65 -16.74
N SER A 181 -18.39 6.68 -17.39
CA SER A 181 -19.08 6.54 -18.68
C SER A 181 -19.25 7.89 -19.37
N GLY A 182 -19.43 7.85 -20.69
CA GLY A 182 -19.71 9.04 -21.52
C GLY A 182 -18.48 9.56 -22.28
N LEU A 183 -17.31 8.96 -22.10
CA LEU A 183 -16.12 9.20 -22.91
C LEU A 183 -15.49 7.87 -23.34
N SER A 184 -14.83 7.91 -24.49
CA SER A 184 -13.99 6.84 -25.01
C SER A 184 -12.52 7.19 -24.88
N GLU A 185 -11.66 6.17 -24.85
CA GLU A 185 -10.21 6.37 -24.87
C GLU A 185 -9.78 7.10 -26.14
N GLY A 186 -8.87 8.08 -26.01
CA GLY A 186 -8.34 8.87 -27.11
C GLY A 186 -9.14 10.13 -27.46
N GLU A 187 -10.31 10.36 -26.87
CA GLU A 187 -11.08 11.59 -27.09
C GLU A 187 -10.40 12.81 -26.46
N LYS A 188 -10.36 13.92 -27.19
CA LYS A 188 -9.77 15.18 -26.70
C LYS A 188 -10.83 15.96 -25.91
N VAL A 189 -10.49 16.34 -24.68
CA VAL A 189 -11.35 17.15 -23.81
C VAL A 189 -10.75 18.54 -23.62
N ALA A 190 -11.58 19.57 -23.70
CA ALA A 190 -11.13 20.95 -23.49
C ALA A 190 -10.80 21.20 -22.01
N LEU A 191 -9.60 21.73 -21.75
CA LEU A 191 -9.13 22.02 -20.39
C LEU A 191 -9.84 23.22 -19.75
N ASP A 192 -10.23 24.21 -20.56
CA ASP A 192 -10.98 25.39 -20.12
C ASP A 192 -12.44 25.27 -20.60
N PRO A 193 -13.38 24.96 -19.69
CA PRO A 193 -14.77 24.81 -20.07
C PRO A 193 -15.48 26.11 -20.41
N ILE A 194 -15.01 27.25 -19.92
CA ILE A 194 -15.61 28.56 -20.20
C ILE A 194 -15.29 28.96 -21.63
N ALA A 195 -14.01 28.86 -22.02
CA ALA A 195 -13.57 29.12 -23.38
C ALA A 195 -14.27 28.18 -24.38
N ALA A 196 -14.37 26.89 -24.06
CA ALA A 196 -15.06 25.91 -24.89
C ALA A 196 -16.56 26.20 -25.02
N GLY A 197 -17.21 26.60 -23.94
CA GLY A 197 -18.62 27.01 -23.96
C GLY A 197 -18.88 28.22 -24.86
N ILE A 198 -17.97 29.22 -24.85
CA ILE A 198 -18.04 30.39 -25.75
C ILE A 198 -17.83 29.97 -27.21
N ALA A 199 -16.89 29.06 -27.47
CA ALA A 199 -16.62 28.56 -28.82
C ALA A 199 -17.81 27.80 -29.41
N ILE A 200 -18.52 26.97 -28.63
CA ILE A 200 -19.76 26.32 -29.06
C ILE A 200 -20.85 27.33 -29.43
N MET A 201 -21.03 28.38 -28.63
CA MET A 201 -22.05 29.40 -28.94
C MET A 201 -21.75 30.11 -30.27
N ARG A 202 -20.47 30.40 -30.55
CA ARG A 202 -20.04 30.96 -31.84
C ARG A 202 -20.26 29.98 -33.01
N GLN A 203 -19.96 28.69 -32.82
CA GLN A 203 -20.22 27.65 -33.84
C GLN A 203 -21.71 27.58 -34.21
N ARG A 204 -22.60 27.58 -33.21
CA ARG A 204 -24.05 27.56 -33.44
C ARG A 204 -24.56 28.81 -34.16
N GLN A 205 -24.04 29.99 -33.81
CA GLN A 205 -24.41 31.24 -34.48
C GLN A 205 -24.00 31.26 -35.96
N MET A 206 -22.82 30.73 -36.29
CA MET A 206 -22.36 30.63 -37.68
C MET A 206 -23.18 29.61 -38.49
N GLN A 207 -23.52 28.46 -37.91
CA GLN A 207 -24.37 27.46 -38.59
C GLN A 207 -25.79 27.99 -38.86
N SER A 208 -26.40 28.71 -37.91
CA SER A 208 -27.72 29.32 -38.11
C SER A 208 -27.75 30.46 -39.14
N ALA A 209 -26.60 31.06 -39.46
CA ALA A 209 -26.51 32.12 -40.47
C ALA A 209 -26.44 31.54 -41.89
N THR A 210 -25.87 30.34 -42.07
CA THR A 210 -25.73 29.69 -43.37
C THR A 210 -27.01 28.97 -43.82
N GLU A 211 -27.85 28.50 -42.89
CA GLU A 211 -29.14 27.85 -43.21
C GLU A 211 -30.29 28.84 -43.48
N GLY A 212 -30.10 30.14 -43.22
CA GLY A 212 -31.10 31.18 -43.44
C GLY A 212 -31.05 31.85 -44.82
N GLU A 213 -30.16 31.41 -45.71
CA GLU A 213 -29.98 31.95 -47.07
C GLU A 213 -30.43 30.99 -48.21
N GLU A 214 -31.02 29.83 -47.89
CA GLU A 214 -31.77 28.99 -48.86
C GLU A 214 -33.29 29.23 -48.78
#